data_AF-F8GFV4-F1
#
_entry.id   AF-F8GFV4-F1
#
_cell.length_a   1.000
_cell.length_b   1.000
_cell.length_c   1.000
_cell.angle_alpha   90.00
_cell.angle_beta   90.00
_cell.angle_gamma   90.00
#
_symmetry.space_group_name_H-M   'P 1'
#
loop_
_entity.id
_entity.type
_entity.pdbx_description
1 polymer ?
#
loop_
_entity_poly.entity_id
_entity_poly.type
_entity_poly.pdbx_seq_one_letter_code
_entity_poly.pdbx_strand_id
1 'polypeptide(L)'
;MGEIKFEKKTLVEAINTTLQETEQTAAEQSVATPGGRFHVRWDEGGSTTALGQLPFFAEFLEVSGLFTRWMDGCPMDYTSPNAPKVVDVLGTWLLSILDGQRRYAHVAGLRGDEVAPRNTRHEQDHQ
;
A
#
# COMPACT_ATOMS: atom_id res chain seq x y z
N MET A 1 38.26 -39.90 -0.81
CA MET A 1 38.26 -38.54 -1.39
C MET A 1 36.87 -38.15 -1.94
N GLY A 2 35.77 -38.63 -1.33
CA GLY A 2 34.40 -38.44 -1.84
C GLY A 2 33.43 -37.74 -0.87
N GLU A 3 33.69 -37.78 0.44
CA GLU A 3 32.77 -37.27 1.47
C GLU A 3 32.72 -35.74 1.54
N ILE A 4 33.87 -35.06 1.41
CA ILE A 4 33.97 -33.58 1.46
C ILE A 4 33.17 -32.91 0.33
N LYS A 5 32.98 -33.61 -0.79
CA LYS A 5 32.20 -33.11 -1.95
C LYS A 5 30.69 -33.23 -1.70
N PHE A 6 30.28 -34.20 -0.89
CA PHE A 6 28.89 -34.49 -0.58
C PHE A 6 28.34 -33.47 0.43
N GLU A 7 29.10 -33.20 1.50
CA GLU A 7 28.75 -32.19 2.51
C GLU A 7 28.57 -30.79 1.91
N LYS A 8 29.45 -30.42 0.96
CA LYS A 8 29.36 -29.14 0.26
C LYS A 8 28.08 -29.02 -0.56
N LYS A 9 27.61 -30.12 -1.15
CA LYS A 9 26.41 -30.15 -1.98
C LYS A 9 25.14 -30.00 -1.13
N THR A 10 25.07 -30.72 -0.01
CA THR A 10 23.97 -30.59 0.96
C THR A 10 23.90 -29.20 1.59
N LEU A 11 25.05 -28.59 1.89
CA LEU A 11 25.10 -27.23 2.44
C LEU A 11 24.60 -26.20 1.41
N VAL A 12 25.01 -26.33 0.15
CA VAL A 12 24.53 -25.44 -0.93
C VAL A 12 23.03 -25.60 -1.17
N GLU A 13 22.51 -26.82 -1.10
CA GLU A 13 21.09 -27.11 -1.24
C GLU A 13 20.27 -26.50 -0.09
N ALA A 14 20.72 -26.69 1.16
CA ALA A 14 20.10 -26.06 2.33
C ALA A 14 20.11 -24.54 2.27
N ILE A 15 21.23 -23.92 1.84
CA ILE A 15 21.34 -22.47 1.67
C ILE A 15 20.34 -21.97 0.62
N ASN A 16 20.25 -22.65 -0.52
CA ASN A 16 19.31 -22.27 -1.58
C ASN A 16 17.84 -22.41 -1.12
N THR A 17 17.51 -23.46 -0.36
CA THR A 17 16.18 -23.63 0.23
C THR A 17 15.88 -22.50 1.22
N THR A 18 16.82 -22.17 2.12
CA THR A 18 16.62 -21.05 3.05
C THR A 18 16.49 -19.70 2.35
N LEU A 19 17.23 -19.48 1.25
CA LEU A 19 17.12 -18.27 0.45
C LEU A 19 15.73 -18.17 -0.21
N GLN A 20 15.23 -19.26 -0.80
CA GLN A 20 13.87 -19.34 -1.34
C GLN A 20 12.78 -19.11 -0.28
N GLU A 21 12.94 -19.67 0.93
CA GLU A 21 12.01 -19.46 2.04
C GLU A 21 12.04 -18.00 2.52
N THR A 22 13.20 -17.35 2.56
CA THR A 22 13.31 -15.92 2.88
C THR A 22 12.71 -15.02 1.79
N GLU A 23 12.87 -15.36 0.51
CA GLU A 23 12.25 -14.65 -0.62
C GLU A 23 10.72 -14.79 -0.59
N GLN A 24 10.19 -15.96 -0.24
CA GLN A 24 8.75 -16.18 -0.05
C GLN A 24 8.20 -15.51 1.21
N THR A 25 8.99 -15.39 2.27
CA THR A 25 8.58 -14.67 3.49
C THR A 25 8.61 -13.15 3.30
N ALA A 26 9.40 -12.64 2.36
CA ALA A 26 9.38 -11.23 1.95
C ALA A 26 8.12 -10.84 1.14
N ALA A 27 7.24 -11.80 0.80
CA ALA A 27 6.26 -11.65 -0.28
C ALA A 27 4.86 -11.11 0.11
N GLU A 28 4.52 -10.85 1.37
CA GLU A 28 3.22 -10.23 1.68
C GLU A 28 3.22 -9.54 3.04
N GLN A 29 3.34 -8.22 3.05
CA GLN A 29 3.28 -7.38 4.24
C GLN A 29 1.88 -6.76 4.33
N SER A 30 1.15 -7.05 5.40
CA SER A 30 -0.14 -6.40 5.66
C SER A 30 0.08 -5.10 6.43
N VAL A 31 -0.44 -4.00 5.90
CA VAL A 31 -0.29 -2.63 6.43
C VAL A 31 -1.66 -2.11 6.85
N ALA A 32 -1.80 -1.63 8.08
CA ALA A 32 -3.05 -1.06 8.57
C ALA A 32 -3.14 0.42 8.18
N THR A 33 -4.22 0.81 7.49
CA THR A 33 -4.44 2.21 7.08
C THR A 33 -5.83 2.67 7.53
N PRO A 34 -6.11 3.99 7.50
CA PRO A 34 -7.43 4.50 7.85
C PRO A 34 -8.55 3.95 6.94
N GLY A 35 -8.21 3.51 5.72
CA GLY A 35 -9.14 2.93 4.74
C GLY A 35 -9.27 1.40 4.81
N GLY A 36 -8.56 0.73 5.73
CA GLY A 36 -8.54 -0.73 5.85
C GLY A 36 -7.14 -1.32 5.76
N ARG A 37 -7.05 -2.66 5.66
CA ARG A 37 -5.77 -3.37 5.52
C ARG A 37 -5.36 -3.46 4.05
N PHE A 38 -4.11 -3.11 3.78
CA PHE A 38 -3.47 -3.22 2.47
C PHE A 38 -2.44 -4.34 2.51
N HIS A 39 -2.40 -5.18 1.47
CA HIS A 39 -1.38 -6.21 1.31
C HIS A 39 -0.34 -5.70 0.32
N VAL A 40 0.91 -5.57 0.79
CA VAL A 40 2.04 -5.01 0.05
C VAL A 40 3.02 -6.13 -0.25
N ARG A 41 3.37 -6.30 -1.53
CA ARG A 41 4.41 -7.24 -1.96
C ARG A 41 5.54 -6.47 -2.62
N TRP A 42 6.77 -6.78 -2.24
CA TRP A 42 7.95 -6.27 -2.93
C TRP A 42 8.15 -7.00 -4.26
N ASP A 43 8.38 -6.25 -5.33
CA ASP A 43 8.72 -6.79 -6.65
C ASP A 43 10.15 -6.40 -6.99
N GLU A 44 11.07 -7.37 -6.96
CA GLU A 44 12.50 -7.14 -7.24
C GLU A 44 12.77 -6.71 -8.69
N GLY A 45 11.86 -7.00 -9.61
CA GLY A 45 11.92 -6.53 -11.01
C GLY A 45 11.21 -5.19 -11.26
N GLY A 46 10.54 -4.65 -10.24
CA GLY A 46 9.72 -3.43 -10.35
C GLY A 46 10.55 -2.15 -10.18
N SER A 47 10.20 -1.10 -10.92
CA SER A 47 10.77 0.23 -10.69
C SER A 47 10.26 0.80 -9.37
N THR A 48 11.15 1.33 -8.53
CA THR A 48 10.77 2.02 -7.30
C THR A 48 10.03 3.32 -7.64
N THR A 49 8.72 3.35 -7.39
CA THR A 49 7.91 4.57 -7.50
C THR A 49 7.80 5.24 -6.13
N ALA A 50 7.77 6.58 -6.09
CA ALA A 50 7.52 7.31 -4.84
C ALA A 50 6.17 6.93 -4.21
N LEU A 51 5.19 6.55 -5.05
CA LEU A 51 3.88 6.06 -4.61
C LEU A 51 3.94 4.65 -3.98
N GLY A 52 4.97 3.85 -4.30
CA GLY A 52 5.15 2.51 -3.72
C GLY A 52 5.36 2.50 -2.21
N GLN A 53 5.72 3.64 -1.61
CA GLN A 53 5.85 3.79 -0.14
C GLN A 53 4.58 4.32 0.54
N LEU A 54 3.53 4.68 -0.21
CA LEU A 54 2.29 5.23 0.33
C LEU A 54 1.61 4.35 1.39
N PRO A 55 1.55 3.01 1.25
CA PRO A 55 0.92 2.19 2.28
C PRO A 55 1.58 2.38 3.65
N PHE A 56 2.90 2.35 3.72
CA PHE A 56 3.65 2.53 4.98
C PHE A 56 3.47 3.93 5.56
N PHE A 57 3.40 4.96 4.70
CA PHE A 57 3.10 6.31 5.15
C PHE A 57 1.67 6.44 5.69
N ALA A 58 0.69 5.76 5.08
CA ALA A 58 -0.68 5.71 5.56
C ALA A 58 -0.78 5.01 6.93
N GLU A 59 -0.03 3.94 7.16
CA GLU A 59 0.07 3.30 8.48
C GLU A 59 0.73 4.21 9.52
N PHE A 60 1.77 4.93 9.14
CA PHE A 60 2.35 5.95 10.02
C PHE A 60 1.31 7.01 10.43
N LEU A 61 0.49 7.49 9.49
CA LEU A 61 -0.56 8.46 9.78
C LEU A 61 -1.66 7.91 10.70
N GLU A 62 -2.00 6.62 10.53
CA GLU A 62 -2.97 5.92 11.39
C GLU A 62 -2.41 5.74 12.81
N VAL A 63 -1.21 5.17 12.95
CA VAL A 63 -0.58 4.91 14.24
C VAL A 63 -0.27 6.20 15.01
N SER A 64 0.16 7.25 14.30
CA SER A 64 0.44 8.54 14.93
C SER A 64 -0.82 9.36 15.22
N GLY A 65 -1.96 9.03 14.60
CA GLY A 65 -3.20 9.80 14.69
C GLY A 65 -3.10 11.22 14.10
N LEU A 66 -2.04 11.52 13.32
CA LEU A 66 -1.81 12.87 12.77
C LEU A 66 -2.93 13.29 11.82
N PHE A 67 -3.38 12.37 10.97
CA PHE A 67 -4.45 12.65 10.02
C PHE A 67 -5.78 12.88 10.73
N THR A 68 -6.10 12.07 11.75
CA THR A 68 -7.29 12.25 12.59
C THR A 68 -7.29 13.60 13.29
N ARG A 69 -6.17 13.97 13.94
CA ARG A 69 -6.04 15.28 14.59
C ARG A 69 -6.18 16.44 13.61
N TRP A 70 -5.69 16.28 12.37
CA TRP A 70 -5.86 17.30 11.34
C TRP A 70 -7.31 17.43 10.89
N MET A 71 -8.03 16.31 10.74
CA MET A 71 -9.48 16.33 10.46
C MET A 71 -10.25 17.02 11.58
N ASP A 72 -9.98 16.67 12.84
CA ASP A 72 -10.69 17.23 14.00
C ASP A 72 -10.43 18.74 14.18
N GLY A 73 -9.24 19.20 13.79
CA GLY A 73 -8.87 20.62 13.81
C GLY A 73 -9.30 21.40 12.57
N CYS A 74 -9.94 20.76 11.59
CA CYS A 74 -10.28 21.39 10.32
C CYS A 74 -11.55 22.26 10.46
N PRO A 75 -11.50 23.58 10.18
CA PRO A 75 -12.65 24.47 10.30
C PRO A 75 -13.65 24.34 9.13
N MET A 76 -13.63 23.21 8.42
CA MET A 76 -14.38 23.00 7.19
C MET A 76 -15.79 22.52 7.49
N ASP A 77 -16.77 23.39 7.26
CA ASP A 77 -18.19 23.08 7.42
C ASP A 77 -18.90 23.16 6.06
N TYR A 78 -19.09 22.00 5.43
CA TYR A 78 -19.83 21.90 4.18
C TYR A 78 -21.23 21.36 4.44
N THR A 79 -22.24 22.16 4.07
CA THR A 79 -23.64 21.92 4.44
C THR A 79 -24.52 21.44 3.28
N SER A 80 -23.99 21.39 2.05
CA SER A 80 -24.79 21.01 0.88
C SER A 80 -25.06 19.49 0.84
N PRO A 81 -26.20 19.03 0.29
CA PRO A 81 -26.49 17.60 0.13
C PRO A 81 -25.45 16.83 -0.70
N ASN A 82 -24.68 17.51 -1.54
CA ASN A 82 -23.64 16.94 -2.39
C ASN A 82 -22.23 17.35 -1.92
N ALA A 83 -22.10 17.79 -0.67
CA ALA A 83 -20.81 18.18 -0.13
C ALA A 83 -19.92 16.94 0.10
N PRO A 84 -18.64 16.98 -0.31
CA PRO A 84 -17.70 15.94 0.07
C PRO A 84 -17.44 15.98 1.58
N LYS A 85 -17.09 14.84 2.17
CA LYS A 85 -16.68 14.83 3.59
C LYS A 85 -15.31 15.47 3.73
N VAL A 86 -15.02 15.98 4.92
CA VAL A 86 -13.71 16.58 5.24
C VAL A 86 -12.57 15.60 4.94
N VAL A 87 -12.74 14.32 5.28
CA VAL A 87 -11.79 13.24 4.96
C VAL A 87 -11.50 13.11 3.46
N ASP A 88 -12.54 13.24 2.62
CA ASP A 88 -12.40 13.11 1.17
C ASP A 88 -11.55 14.25 0.59
N VAL A 89 -11.75 15.47 1.12
CA VAL A 89 -11.00 16.66 0.68
C VAL A 89 -9.57 16.62 1.18
N LEU A 90 -9.36 16.38 2.47
CA LEU A 90 -8.02 16.35 3.07
C LEU A 90 -7.18 15.18 2.56
N GLY A 91 -7.78 14.00 2.38
CA GLY A 91 -7.11 12.84 1.79
C GLY A 91 -6.69 13.11 0.34
N THR A 92 -7.57 13.74 -0.44
CA THR A 92 -7.26 14.15 -1.82
C THR A 92 -6.11 15.16 -1.89
N TRP A 93 -6.10 16.16 -0.99
CA TRP A 93 -5.01 17.12 -0.89
C TRP A 93 -3.68 16.46 -0.50
N LEU A 94 -3.71 15.58 0.50
CA LEU A 94 -2.53 14.85 0.97
C LEU A 94 -1.90 14.06 -0.17
N LEU A 95 -2.69 13.25 -0.88
CA LEU A 95 -2.19 12.44 -1.99
C LEU A 95 -1.64 13.32 -3.13
N SER A 96 -2.28 14.45 -3.42
CA SER A 96 -1.82 15.37 -4.45
C SER A 96 -0.47 16.02 -4.12
N ILE A 97 -0.24 16.33 -2.83
CA ILE A 97 1.04 16.85 -2.35
C ILE A 97 2.13 15.78 -2.48
N LEU A 98 1.82 14.53 -2.12
CA LEU A 98 2.75 13.39 -2.22
C LEU A 98 3.10 13.05 -3.66
N ASP A 99 2.15 13.21 -4.59
CA ASP A 99 2.36 13.05 -6.03
C ASP A 99 3.07 14.27 -6.68
N GLY A 100 3.46 15.27 -5.87
CA GLY A 100 4.19 16.45 -6.34
C GLY A 100 3.37 17.41 -7.20
N GLN A 101 2.04 17.27 -7.20
CA GLN A 101 1.16 18.11 -8.01
C GLN A 101 1.09 19.53 -7.45
N ARG A 102 1.36 20.53 -8.31
CA ARG A 102 1.35 21.96 -7.93
C ARG A 102 0.10 22.72 -8.38
N ARG A 103 -0.81 22.08 -9.11
CA ARG A 103 -2.06 22.70 -9.62
C ARG A 103 -3.27 21.82 -9.34
N TYR A 104 -4.34 22.43 -8.85
CA TYR A 104 -5.61 21.78 -8.47
C TYR A 104 -6.22 20.91 -9.59
N ALA A 105 -5.97 21.25 -10.86
CA ALA A 105 -6.46 20.50 -12.02
C ALA A 105 -5.81 19.11 -12.20
N HIS A 106 -4.66 18.86 -11.58
CA HIS A 106 -3.89 17.62 -11.75
C HIS A 106 -4.24 16.56 -10.69
N VAL A 107 -4.99 16.95 -9.66
CA VAL A 107 -5.47 16.12 -8.55
C VAL A 107 -6.26 14.89 -9.03
N ALA A 108 -6.96 15.01 -10.16
CA ALA A 108 -7.78 13.92 -10.71
C ALA A 108 -6.96 12.75 -11.30
N GLY A 109 -5.65 12.91 -11.50
CA GLY A 109 -4.77 11.85 -12.05
C GLY A 109 -4.65 10.62 -11.15
N LEU A 110 -4.85 10.78 -9.84
CA LEU A 110 -4.72 9.72 -8.84
C LEU A 110 -5.93 8.76 -8.80
N ARG A 111 -7.05 9.09 -9.46
CA ARG A 111 -8.25 8.24 -9.51
C ARG A 111 -8.11 7.02 -10.43
N GLY A 112 -7.00 6.91 -11.15
CA GLY A 112 -6.72 5.85 -12.13
C GLY A 112 -5.47 5.04 -11.83
N ASP A 113 -4.88 5.15 -10.63
CA ASP A 113 -3.76 4.29 -10.25
C ASP A 113 -4.28 2.86 -10.05
N GLU A 114 -3.92 1.96 -10.98
CA GLU A 114 -4.40 0.57 -11.10
C GLU A 114 -4.06 -0.32 -9.89
N VAL A 115 -3.38 0.21 -8.87
CA VAL A 115 -3.04 -0.51 -7.64
C VAL A 115 -4.25 -0.67 -6.70
N ALA A 116 -5.35 0.05 -6.95
CA ALA A 116 -6.61 -0.23 -6.28
C ALA A 116 -7.29 -1.44 -6.94
N PRO A 117 -7.36 -2.63 -6.29
CA PRO A 117 -8.03 -3.77 -6.89
C PRO A 117 -9.49 -3.40 -7.16
N ARG A 118 -9.88 -3.55 -8.44
CA ARG A 118 -11.27 -3.54 -8.86
C ARG A 118 -11.95 -4.67 -8.08
N ASN A 119 -12.77 -4.30 -7.10
CA ASN A 119 -13.59 -5.26 -6.37
C ASN A 119 -14.69 -5.77 -7.32
N THR A 120 -14.35 -6.69 -8.21
CA THR A 120 -15.29 -7.49 -9.02
C THR A 120 -15.50 -8.82 -8.31
N ARG A 121 -16.60 -8.98 -7.57
CA ARG A 121 -17.92 -9.51 -7.98
C ARG A 121 -17.96 -11.04 -8.05
N HIS A 122 -18.85 -11.64 -7.24
CA HIS A 122 -19.75 -12.76 -7.57
C HIS A 122 -20.91 -12.63 -6.54
N GLU A 123 -22.11 -12.14 -6.88
CA GLU A 123 -23.16 -12.82 -7.66
C GLU A 123 -22.96 -14.35 -7.76
N GLN A 124 -23.60 -15.07 -6.84
CA GLN A 124 -24.24 -16.37 -7.06
C GLN A 124 -25.57 -16.29 -6.28
N ASP A 125 -26.66 -16.01 -6.98
CA ASP A 125 -27.54 -16.97 -7.66
C ASP A 125 -28.51 -17.68 -6.69
N HIS A 126 -29.78 -17.31 -6.85
CA HIS A 126 -30.97 -18.17 -6.76
C HIS A 126 -30.90 -19.41 -5.85
N GLN A 127 -31.62 -19.34 -4.73
CA GLN A 127 -32.68 -20.31 -4.44
C GLN A 127 -33.77 -19.69 -3.55
#